data_AF-A0A976LBM4-F1
#
_entry.id   AF-A0A976LBM4-F1
#
_cell.length_a   1.000
_cell.length_b   1.000
_cell.length_c   1.000
_cell.angle_alpha   90.00
_cell.angle_beta   90.00
_cell.angle_gamma   90.00
#
_symmetry.space_group_name_H-M   'P 1'
#
loop_
_entity.id
_entity.type
_entity.pdbx_description
1 polymer ?
#
loop_
_entity_poly.entity_id
_entity_poly.type
_entity_poly.pdbx_seq_one_letter_code
_entity_poly.pdbx_strand_id
1 'polypeptide(L)'
;MSITFNDHTKSVYLRIWHWLTFLFFLASISTVIFGSTLFKTKENIAMVQEQAMHKGGVLTNDQARAIAHEFSDKLWMLHKYIGFGLSILMLLRIIIEVAASKQDTVMGRIKAAASIPIKDAEQKHYINVNKSYLLFYMLFIAMSLTGLVLAFEDVKFLDPIHKISKQIHSYVQYGMYAYMVLHIVGVVLADTDKYPGIVSRMINGKK
;
A
#
# COMPACT_ATOMS: atom_id res chain seq x y z
N MET A 1 -3.87 -12.32 34.05
CA MET A 1 -4.35 -11.16 33.27
C MET A 1 -4.81 -11.71 31.93
N SER A 2 -6.12 -11.84 31.73
CA SER A 2 -6.70 -12.26 30.46
C SER A 2 -6.45 -11.15 29.44
N ILE A 3 -5.73 -11.43 28.35
CA ILE A 3 -5.58 -10.48 27.25
C ILE A 3 -6.88 -10.56 26.46
N THR A 4 -7.87 -9.77 26.85
CA THR A 4 -9.10 -9.64 26.10
C THR A 4 -8.79 -8.93 24.79
N PHE A 5 -8.68 -9.68 23.69
CA PHE A 5 -8.56 -9.16 22.32
C PHE A 5 -9.73 -8.25 21.89
N ASN A 6 -10.78 -8.11 22.71
CA ASN A 6 -12.14 -8.02 22.20
C ASN A 6 -13.03 -6.91 22.77
N ASP A 7 -12.51 -5.95 23.55
CA ASP A 7 -13.35 -5.00 24.30
C ASP A 7 -13.04 -3.50 24.10
N HIS A 8 -12.27 -3.14 23.08
CA HIS A 8 -11.99 -1.73 22.78
C HIS A 8 -12.62 -1.31 21.46
N THR A 9 -13.54 -0.34 21.56
CA THR A 9 -14.09 0.37 20.40
C THR A 9 -12.93 0.97 19.59
N LYS A 10 -12.94 0.76 18.27
CA LYS A 10 -11.92 1.33 17.40
C LYS A 10 -12.25 2.79 17.14
N SER A 11 -11.31 3.68 17.47
CA SER A 11 -11.43 5.12 17.20
C SER A 11 -11.79 5.40 15.74
N VAL A 12 -12.74 6.31 15.51
CA VAL A 12 -13.23 6.68 14.18
C VAL A 12 -12.09 7.11 13.27
N TYR A 13 -11.14 7.90 13.78
CA TYR A 13 -9.98 8.38 13.01
C TYR A 13 -9.12 7.22 12.48
N LEU A 14 -8.90 6.18 13.29
CA LEU A 14 -8.13 5.00 12.87
C LEU A 14 -8.86 4.20 11.80
N ARG A 15 -10.19 4.10 11.88
CA ARG A 15 -11.01 3.39 10.88
C ARG A 15 -11.01 4.14 9.56
N ILE A 16 -11.25 5.46 9.58
CA ILE A 16 -11.20 6.30 8.39
C ILE A 16 -9.82 6.21 7.73
N TRP A 17 -8.75 6.37 8.51
CA TRP A 17 -7.39 6.25 8.01
C TRP A 17 -7.15 4.89 7.36
N HIS A 18 -7.55 3.79 8.03
CA HIS A 18 -7.36 2.43 7.51
C HIS A 18 -8.06 2.23 6.15
N TRP A 19 -9.34 2.60 6.04
CA TRP A 19 -10.10 2.42 4.81
C TRP A 19 -9.61 3.34 3.68
N LEU A 20 -9.23 4.58 3.99
CA LEU A 20 -8.60 5.46 2.99
C LEU A 20 -7.28 4.87 2.50
N THR A 21 -6.41 4.41 3.41
CA THR A 21 -5.16 3.76 3.05
C THR A 21 -5.40 2.51 2.19
N PHE A 22 -6.38 1.68 2.54
CA PHE A 22 -6.77 0.51 1.76
C PHE A 22 -7.21 0.89 0.33
N LEU A 23 -8.10 1.88 0.19
CA LEU A 23 -8.57 2.34 -1.12
C LEU A 23 -7.43 2.91 -1.98
N PHE A 24 -6.53 3.67 -1.38
CA PHE A 24 -5.37 4.21 -2.08
C PHE A 24 -4.38 3.11 -2.51
N PHE A 25 -4.16 2.09 -1.68
CA PHE A 25 -3.37 0.93 -2.08
C PHE A 25 -4.03 0.19 -3.25
N LEU A 26 -5.34 -0.06 -3.17
CA LEU A 26 -6.07 -0.72 -4.24
C LEU A 26 -5.97 0.05 -5.56
N ALA A 27 -6.15 1.37 -5.52
CA ALA A 27 -5.98 2.25 -6.67
C ALA A 27 -4.54 2.20 -7.23
N SER A 28 -3.54 2.27 -6.34
CA SER A 28 -2.12 2.20 -6.73
C SER A 28 -1.77 0.88 -7.42
N ILE A 29 -2.18 -0.26 -6.85
CA ILE A 29 -1.96 -1.59 -7.47
C ILE A 29 -2.64 -1.66 -8.83
N SER A 30 -3.87 -1.16 -8.93
CA SER A 30 -4.63 -1.15 -10.19
C SER A 30 -3.88 -0.38 -11.28
N THR A 31 -3.33 0.81 -10.94
CA THR A 31 -2.51 1.56 -11.92
C THR A 31 -1.25 0.81 -12.35
N VAL A 32 -0.58 0.08 -11.45
CA VAL A 32 0.61 -0.72 -11.80
C VAL A 32 0.23 -1.88 -12.71
N ILE A 33 -0.87 -2.59 -12.41
CA ILE A 33 -1.37 -3.68 -13.26
C ILE A 33 -1.69 -3.14 -14.65
N PHE A 34 -2.47 -2.06 -14.73
CA PHE A 34 -2.82 -1.44 -16.01
C PHE A 34 -1.61 -0.91 -16.78
N GLY A 35 -0.63 -0.30 -16.10
CA GLY A 35 0.57 0.24 -16.74
C GLY A 35 1.52 -0.83 -17.26
N SER A 36 1.60 -1.96 -16.54
CA SER A 36 2.44 -3.10 -16.94
C SER A 36 1.78 -4.04 -17.95
N THR A 37 0.46 -3.92 -18.16
CA THR A 37 -0.33 -4.74 -19.10
C THR A 37 -0.97 -3.87 -20.17
N LEU A 38 -2.17 -3.33 -19.93
CA LEU A 38 -2.99 -2.64 -20.93
C LEU A 38 -2.35 -1.40 -21.54
N PHE A 39 -1.60 -0.61 -20.79
CA PHE A 39 -1.04 0.67 -21.25
C PHE A 39 0.44 0.60 -21.58
N LYS A 40 1.00 -0.60 -21.75
CA LYS A 40 2.40 -0.77 -22.09
C LYS A 40 2.68 -0.26 -23.51
N THR A 41 3.54 0.75 -23.63
CA THR A 41 3.77 1.48 -24.89
C THR A 41 4.06 0.58 -26.07
N LYS A 42 4.99 -0.37 -25.92
CA LYS A 42 5.44 -1.25 -27.03
C LYS A 42 4.31 -2.12 -27.58
N GLU A 43 3.41 -2.58 -26.73
CA GLU A 43 2.33 -3.49 -27.10
C GLU A 43 1.18 -2.75 -27.79
N ASN A 44 1.07 -1.43 -27.55
CA ASN A 44 0.01 -0.59 -28.09
C ASN A 44 0.37 0.11 -29.42
N ILE A 45 1.62 0.04 -29.90
CA ILE A 45 2.03 0.71 -31.15
C ILE A 45 1.18 0.24 -32.33
N ALA A 46 1.06 -1.08 -32.51
CA ALA A 46 0.31 -1.67 -33.62
C ALA A 46 -1.18 -1.28 -33.57
N MET A 47 -1.79 -1.33 -32.38
CA MET A 47 -3.17 -0.90 -32.17
C MET A 47 -3.37 0.56 -32.58
N VAL A 48 -2.47 1.46 -32.18
CA VAL A 48 -2.56 2.89 -32.55
C VAL A 48 -2.48 3.08 -34.07
N GLN A 49 -1.57 2.37 -34.75
CA GLN A 49 -1.45 2.43 -36.20
C GLN A 49 -2.70 1.90 -36.91
N GLU A 50 -3.22 0.76 -36.49
CA GLU A 50 -4.43 0.14 -37.04
C GLU A 50 -5.62 1.09 -36.90
N GLN A 51 -5.83 1.69 -35.72
CA GLN A 51 -6.91 2.64 -35.48
C GLN A 51 -6.76 3.93 -36.32
N ALA A 52 -5.53 4.39 -36.56
CA ALA A 52 -5.29 5.52 -37.45
C ALA A 52 -5.63 5.16 -38.90
N MET A 53 -5.21 3.97 -39.36
CA MET A 53 -5.50 3.47 -40.71
C MET A 53 -7.00 3.34 -40.98
N HIS A 54 -7.77 2.82 -40.01
CA HIS A 54 -9.23 2.75 -40.12
C HIS A 54 -9.92 4.12 -40.29
N LYS A 55 -9.26 5.19 -39.85
CA LYS A 55 -9.73 6.58 -40.01
C LYS A 55 -9.07 7.32 -41.18
N GLY A 56 -8.35 6.60 -42.05
CA GLY A 56 -7.67 7.17 -43.22
C GLY A 56 -6.34 7.85 -42.93
N GLY A 57 -5.81 7.71 -41.71
CA GLY A 57 -4.49 8.24 -41.32
C GLY A 57 -3.39 7.19 -41.47
N VAL A 58 -2.19 7.62 -41.86
CA VAL A 58 -0.99 6.76 -41.87
C VAL A 58 0.01 7.33 -40.87
N LEU A 59 0.31 6.56 -39.83
CA LEU A 59 1.29 6.94 -38.81
C LEU A 59 2.57 6.15 -38.99
N THR A 60 3.71 6.83 -38.92
CA THR A 60 5.00 6.16 -38.76
C THR A 60 5.05 5.44 -37.41
N ASN A 61 5.97 4.48 -37.27
CA ASN A 61 6.19 3.79 -36.00
C ASN A 61 6.52 4.77 -34.85
N ASP A 62 7.30 5.82 -35.13
CA ASP A 62 7.67 6.81 -34.11
C ASP A 62 6.48 7.65 -33.67
N GLN A 63 5.60 8.05 -34.61
CA GLN A 63 4.38 8.78 -34.29
C GLN A 63 3.43 7.93 -33.44
N ALA A 64 3.22 6.67 -33.83
CA ALA A 64 2.37 5.75 -33.07
C ALA A 64 2.95 5.44 -31.69
N ARG A 65 4.28 5.29 -31.59
CA ARG A 65 4.98 5.12 -30.31
C ARG A 65 4.79 6.33 -29.40
N ALA A 66 4.92 7.55 -29.92
CA ALA A 66 4.73 8.76 -29.13
C ALA A 66 3.30 8.83 -28.55
N ILE A 67 2.28 8.52 -29.36
CA ILE A 67 0.89 8.48 -28.90
C ILE A 67 0.68 7.37 -27.86
N ALA A 68 1.18 6.16 -28.10
CA ALA A 68 1.08 5.06 -27.14
C ALA A 68 1.83 5.36 -25.83
N HIS A 69 2.93 6.13 -25.89
CA HIS A 69 3.69 6.54 -24.72
C HIS A 69 2.91 7.53 -23.85
N GLU A 70 2.22 8.49 -24.46
CA GLU A 70 1.42 9.49 -23.74
C GLU A 70 0.35 8.84 -22.84
N PHE A 71 -0.31 7.76 -23.30
CA PHE A 71 -1.28 7.03 -22.46
C PHE A 71 -0.62 6.36 -21.25
N SER A 72 0.55 5.75 -21.46
CA SER A 72 1.36 5.19 -20.37
C SER A 72 1.72 6.30 -19.37
N ASP A 73 2.21 7.43 -19.85
CA ASP A 73 2.68 8.53 -19.01
C ASP A 73 1.57 9.15 -18.17
N LYS A 74 0.38 9.35 -18.75
CA LYS A 74 -0.81 9.81 -17.99
C LYS A 74 -1.16 8.84 -16.85
N LEU A 75 -1.05 7.53 -17.07
CA LEU A 75 -1.31 6.54 -16.03
C LEU A 75 -0.24 6.55 -14.93
N TRP A 76 1.04 6.68 -15.28
CA TRP A 76 2.11 6.80 -14.29
C TRP A 76 2.04 8.12 -13.50
N MET A 77 1.55 9.19 -14.12
CA MET A 77 1.22 10.45 -13.43
C MET A 77 0.09 10.26 -12.42
N LEU A 78 -0.97 9.53 -12.78
CA LEU A 78 -2.02 9.16 -11.84
C LEU A 78 -1.47 8.33 -10.68
N HIS A 79 -0.60 7.35 -10.96
CA HIS A 79 0.09 6.58 -9.92
C HIS A 79 0.91 7.48 -8.99
N LYS A 80 1.62 8.47 -9.53
CA LYS A 80 2.39 9.47 -8.76
C LYS A 80 1.47 10.26 -7.80
N TYR A 81 0.31 10.73 -8.28
CA TYR A 81 -0.66 11.44 -7.42
C TYR A 81 -1.26 10.56 -6.32
N ILE A 82 -1.59 9.31 -6.62
CA ILE A 82 -2.04 8.34 -5.61
C ILE A 82 -0.92 8.09 -4.59
N GLY A 83 0.33 7.98 -5.05
CA GLY A 83 1.51 7.84 -4.21
C GLY A 83 1.73 9.01 -3.25
N PHE A 84 1.47 10.25 -3.68
CA PHE A 84 1.50 11.41 -2.77
C PHE A 84 0.43 11.29 -1.69
N GLY A 85 -0.79 10.89 -2.04
CA GLY A 85 -1.84 10.66 -1.04
C GLY A 85 -1.50 9.56 -0.04
N LEU A 86 -0.91 8.44 -0.49
CA LEU A 86 -0.39 7.39 0.38
C LEU A 86 0.70 7.91 1.32
N SER A 87 1.59 8.76 0.82
CA SER A 87 2.67 9.35 1.61
C SER A 87 2.15 10.32 2.67
N ILE A 88 1.14 11.13 2.33
CA ILE A 88 0.44 12.00 3.29
C ILE A 88 -0.26 11.15 4.36
N LEU A 89 -0.98 10.08 3.97
CA LEU A 89 -1.62 9.17 4.92
C LEU A 89 -0.59 8.54 5.86
N MET A 90 0.58 8.11 5.35
CA MET A 90 1.66 7.60 6.20
C MET A 90 2.18 8.67 7.16
N LEU A 91 2.41 9.89 6.69
CA LEU A 91 2.87 10.99 7.54
C LEU A 91 1.87 11.29 8.65
N LEU A 92 0.57 11.39 8.34
CA LEU A 92 -0.50 11.56 9.32
C LEU A 92 -0.50 10.42 10.34
N ARG A 93 -0.24 9.18 9.90
CA ARG A 93 -0.17 8.03 10.79
C ARG A 93 1.00 8.13 11.77
N ILE A 94 2.16 8.57 11.30
CA ILE A 94 3.35 8.80 12.13
C ILE A 94 3.08 9.91 13.14
N ILE A 95 2.43 11.00 12.74
CA ILE A 95 2.06 12.10 13.66
C ILE A 95 1.13 11.60 14.76
N ILE A 96 0.07 10.86 14.41
CA ILE A 96 -0.85 10.26 15.39
C ILE A 96 -0.11 9.31 16.33
N GLU A 97 0.83 8.52 15.79
CA GLU A 97 1.62 7.57 16.55
C GLU A 97 2.53 8.24 17.57
N VAL A 98 3.20 9.35 17.19
CA VAL A 98 4.08 10.11 18.07
C VAL A 98 3.29 10.90 19.12
N ALA A 99 2.07 11.35 18.78
CA ALA A 99 1.17 12.04 19.69
C ALA A 99 0.44 11.11 20.67
N ALA A 100 0.42 9.80 20.40
CA ALA A 100 -0.24 8.81 21.27
C ALA A 100 0.58 8.56 22.55
N SER A 101 -0.10 8.12 23.62
CA SER A 101 0.58 7.75 24.86
C SER A 101 1.58 6.60 24.62
N LYS A 102 2.65 6.51 25.43
CA LYS A 102 3.69 5.47 25.25
C LYS A 102 3.14 4.05 25.17
N GLN A 103 2.02 3.76 25.84
CA GLN A 103 1.36 2.44 25.85
C GLN A 103 0.50 2.20 24.59
N ASP A 104 -0.05 3.25 23.98
CA ASP A 104 -0.93 3.16 22.81
C ASP A 104 -0.18 3.07 21.49
N THR A 105 1.12 3.40 21.49
CA THR A 105 1.99 3.24 20.32
C THR A 105 2.13 1.76 19.93
N VAL A 106 2.26 1.47 18.64
CA VAL A 106 2.73 0.22 18.02
C VAL A 106 3.97 -0.30 18.75
N MET A 107 4.98 0.55 18.99
CA MET A 107 6.19 0.13 19.69
C MET A 107 5.92 -0.23 21.16
N GLY A 108 5.05 0.53 21.84
CA GLY A 108 4.59 0.24 23.20
C GLY A 108 3.87 -1.09 23.29
N ARG A 109 2.94 -1.35 22.37
CA ARG A 109 2.22 -2.61 22.24
C ARG A 109 3.14 -3.79 21.93
N ILE A 110 4.15 -3.60 21.07
CA ILE A 110 5.15 -4.64 20.78
C ILE A 110 6.02 -4.93 22.00
N LYS A 111 6.49 -3.91 22.72
CA LYS A 111 7.26 -4.10 23.96
C LYS A 111 6.44 -4.79 25.04
N ALA A 112 5.18 -4.41 25.19
CA ALA A 112 4.24 -5.08 26.09
C ALA A 112 3.98 -6.54 25.65
N ALA A 113 3.87 -6.80 24.34
CA ALA A 113 3.71 -8.15 23.81
C ALA A 113 4.97 -9.01 24.02
N ALA A 114 6.16 -8.42 23.92
CA ALA A 114 7.44 -9.11 24.06
C ALA A 114 7.81 -9.44 25.51
N SER A 115 7.27 -8.71 26.49
CA SER A 115 7.49 -8.97 27.92
C SER A 115 6.56 -10.04 28.50
N ILE A 116 5.57 -10.52 27.72
CA ILE A 116 4.64 -11.56 28.16
C ILE A 116 5.28 -12.94 27.91
N PRO A 117 5.50 -13.77 28.95
CA PRO A 117 5.95 -15.14 28.76
C PRO A 117 4.91 -15.92 27.95
N ILE A 118 5.35 -16.55 26.87
CA ILE A 118 4.48 -17.30 25.95
C ILE A 118 4.01 -18.58 26.64
N LYS A 119 2.76 -18.59 27.11
CA LYS A 119 2.16 -19.71 27.83
C LYS A 119 1.14 -20.49 27.01
N ASP A 120 0.52 -19.86 26.01
CA ASP A 120 -0.54 -20.48 25.20
C ASP A 120 -0.50 -20.05 23.72
N ALA A 121 -1.37 -20.69 22.91
CA ALA A 121 -1.49 -20.41 21.47
C ALA A 121 -2.09 -19.03 21.17
N GLU A 122 -2.90 -18.48 22.08
CA GLU A 122 -3.56 -17.18 21.91
C GLU A 122 -2.57 -16.03 22.04
N GLN A 123 -1.63 -16.12 23.00
CA GLN A 123 -0.52 -15.18 23.15
C GLN A 123 0.44 -15.23 21.95
N LYS A 124 0.72 -16.42 21.41
CA LYS A 124 1.50 -16.54 20.16
C LYS A 124 0.81 -15.82 19.00
N HIS A 125 -0.50 -16.02 18.86
CA HIS A 125 -1.29 -15.33 17.84
C HIS A 125 -1.22 -13.80 18.02
N TYR A 126 -1.39 -13.29 19.24
CA TYR A 126 -1.27 -11.86 19.56
C TYR A 126 0.07 -11.27 19.15
N ILE A 127 1.18 -11.93 19.50
CA ILE A 127 2.52 -11.48 19.15
C ILE A 127 2.70 -11.49 17.62
N ASN A 128 2.24 -12.53 16.94
CA ASN A 128 2.35 -12.65 15.48
C ASN A 128 1.56 -11.56 14.74
N VAL A 129 0.35 -11.24 15.20
CA VAL A 129 -0.47 -10.15 14.65
C VAL A 129 0.21 -8.80 14.86
N ASN A 130 0.79 -8.54 16.03
CA ASN A 130 1.52 -7.28 16.25
C ASN A 130 2.79 -7.17 15.40
N LYS A 131 3.52 -8.27 15.21
CA LYS A 131 4.68 -8.32 14.30
C LYS A 131 4.28 -8.06 12.85
N SER A 132 3.12 -8.58 12.42
CA SER A 132 2.64 -8.33 11.06
C SER A 132 2.30 -6.85 10.85
N TYR A 133 1.76 -6.15 11.85
CA TYR A 133 1.59 -4.69 11.79
C TYR A 133 2.92 -3.94 11.67
N LEU A 134 3.95 -4.35 12.42
CA LEU A 134 5.28 -3.75 12.28
C LEU A 134 5.83 -3.96 10.86
N LEU A 135 5.72 -5.17 10.33
CA LEU A 135 6.14 -5.49 8.96
C LEU A 135 5.43 -4.59 7.94
N PHE A 136 4.11 -4.42 8.07
CA PHE A 136 3.35 -3.51 7.22
C PHE A 136 3.89 -2.10 7.25
N TYR A 137 4.10 -1.52 8.44
CA TYR A 137 4.59 -0.14 8.53
C TYR A 137 5.99 0.01 7.95
N MET A 138 6.88 -0.97 8.14
CA MET A 138 8.21 -0.95 7.52
C MET A 138 8.12 -0.97 5.99
N LEU A 139 7.31 -1.88 5.43
CA LEU A 139 7.11 -1.95 3.98
C LEU A 139 6.46 -0.68 3.44
N PHE A 140 5.45 -0.15 4.12
CA PHE A 140 4.73 1.05 3.69
C PHE A 140 5.62 2.30 3.75
N ILE A 141 6.43 2.46 4.80
CA ILE A 141 7.42 3.55 4.87
C ILE A 141 8.43 3.44 3.72
N ALA A 142 8.98 2.25 3.49
CA ALA A 142 9.93 2.03 2.39
C ALA A 142 9.32 2.34 1.02
N MET A 143 8.07 1.91 0.77
CA MET A 143 7.33 2.23 -0.47
C MET A 143 7.08 3.73 -0.63
N SER A 144 6.65 4.40 0.44
CA SER A 144 6.36 5.83 0.41
C SER A 144 7.63 6.66 0.15
N LEU A 145 8.73 6.39 0.86
CA LEU A 145 9.98 7.12 0.68
C LEU A 145 10.57 6.92 -0.70
N THR A 146 10.65 5.67 -1.16
CA THR A 146 11.17 5.38 -2.51
C THR A 146 10.27 5.96 -3.59
N GLY A 147 8.94 5.90 -3.41
CA GLY A 147 7.98 6.51 -4.33
C GLY A 147 8.12 8.03 -4.42
N LEU A 148 8.35 8.71 -3.29
CA LEU A 148 8.63 10.15 -3.27
C LEU A 148 9.93 10.50 -3.99
N VAL A 149 11.01 9.74 -3.76
CA VAL A 149 12.28 9.94 -4.49
C VAL A 149 12.08 9.79 -6.00
N LEU A 150 11.28 8.82 -6.44
CA LEU A 150 10.95 8.64 -7.85
C LEU A 150 10.03 9.74 -8.39
N ALA A 151 9.13 10.27 -7.57
CA ALA A 151 8.23 11.34 -7.97
C ALA A 151 8.95 12.65 -8.29
N PHE A 152 10.06 12.92 -7.58
CA PHE A 152 10.91 14.11 -7.72
C PHE A 152 12.17 13.84 -8.55
N GLU A 153 12.03 13.14 -9.67
CA GLU A 153 13.14 12.77 -10.56
C GLU A 153 13.90 13.96 -11.16
N ASP A 154 13.26 15.13 -11.27
CA ASP A 154 13.89 16.36 -11.80
C ASP A 154 14.81 17.06 -10.78
N VAL A 155 14.82 16.61 -9.52
CA VAL A 155 15.62 17.21 -8.46
C VAL A 155 17.02 16.60 -8.45
N LYS A 156 18.01 17.34 -8.99
CA LYS A 156 19.42 16.90 -9.11
C LYS A 156 20.04 16.32 -7.84
N PHE A 157 19.62 16.77 -6.66
CA PHE A 157 20.12 16.24 -5.38
C PHE A 157 19.73 14.77 -5.15
N LEU A 158 18.65 14.28 -5.77
CA LEU A 158 18.14 12.92 -5.64
C LEU A 158 18.70 11.96 -6.69
N ASP A 159 19.38 12.44 -7.73
CA ASP A 159 19.99 11.63 -8.80
C ASP A 159 20.81 10.43 -8.27
N PRO A 160 21.66 10.58 -7.22
CA PRO A 160 22.48 9.46 -6.74
C PRO A 160 21.64 8.31 -6.17
N ILE A 161 20.46 8.62 -5.62
CA ILE A 161 19.59 7.63 -4.96
C ILE A 161 18.41 7.20 -5.83
N HIS A 162 18.20 7.80 -6.99
CA HIS A 162 17.07 7.50 -7.85
C HIS A 162 17.07 6.04 -8.34
N LYS A 163 18.24 5.54 -8.80
CA LYS A 163 18.38 4.16 -9.29
C LYS A 163 18.11 3.11 -8.21
N ILE A 164 18.68 3.28 -7.02
CA ILE A 164 18.47 2.36 -5.90
C ILE A 164 17.02 2.44 -5.40
N SER A 165 16.43 3.64 -5.37
CA SER A 165 15.03 3.83 -4.99
C SER A 165 14.10 3.10 -5.96
N LYS A 166 14.36 3.16 -7.27
CA LYS A 166 13.60 2.40 -8.28
C LYS A 166 13.65 0.89 -8.04
N GLN A 167 14.83 0.37 -7.74
CA GLN A 167 15.01 -1.05 -7.44
C GLN A 167 14.24 -1.44 -6.16
N ILE A 168 14.45 -0.71 -5.07
CA ILE A 168 13.77 -0.98 -3.80
C ILE A 168 12.25 -0.88 -3.99
N HIS A 169 11.73 0.17 -4.64
CA HIS A 169 10.29 0.34 -4.90
C HIS A 169 9.71 -0.86 -5.67
N SER A 170 10.42 -1.29 -6.73
CA SER A 170 10.02 -2.44 -7.55
C SER A 170 10.10 -3.78 -6.83
N TYR A 171 10.98 -3.94 -5.84
CA TYR A 171 11.05 -5.19 -5.04
C TYR A 171 10.05 -5.17 -3.88
N VAL A 172 9.97 -4.06 -3.14
CA VAL A 172 9.11 -3.91 -1.97
C VAL A 172 7.64 -3.97 -2.35
N GLN A 173 7.24 -3.56 -3.56
CA GLN A 173 5.85 -3.69 -4.03
C GLN A 173 5.35 -5.15 -3.93
N TYR A 174 6.18 -6.14 -4.27
CA TYR A 174 5.78 -7.55 -4.21
C TYR A 174 5.60 -8.01 -2.77
N GLY A 175 6.43 -7.50 -1.85
CA GLY A 175 6.24 -7.70 -0.41
C GLY A 175 4.93 -7.09 0.09
N MET A 176 4.56 -5.90 -0.41
CA MET A 176 3.28 -5.27 -0.11
C MET A 176 2.10 -6.10 -0.64
N TYR A 177 2.19 -6.62 -1.87
CA TYR A 177 1.16 -7.49 -2.47
C TYR A 177 0.94 -8.75 -1.63
N ALA A 178 2.03 -9.43 -1.27
CA ALA A 178 1.98 -10.60 -0.40
C ALA A 178 1.35 -10.26 0.96
N TYR A 179 1.76 -9.14 1.58
CA TYR A 179 1.19 -8.70 2.85
C TYR A 179 -0.32 -8.47 2.77
N MET A 180 -0.82 -7.77 1.75
CA MET A 180 -2.25 -7.49 1.61
C MET A 180 -3.08 -8.75 1.45
N VAL A 181 -2.64 -9.70 0.61
CA VAL A 181 -3.34 -10.98 0.44
C VAL A 181 -3.37 -11.74 1.75
N LEU A 182 -2.23 -11.89 2.43
CA LEU A 182 -2.13 -12.57 3.71
C LEU A 182 -2.95 -11.88 4.81
N HIS A 183 -2.98 -10.56 4.82
CA HIS A 183 -3.77 -9.78 5.77
C HIS A 183 -5.27 -9.99 5.56
N ILE A 184 -5.76 -9.89 4.33
CA ILE A 184 -7.18 -10.09 4.01
C ILE A 184 -7.60 -11.52 4.36
N VAL A 185 -6.85 -12.53 3.89
CA VAL A 185 -7.13 -13.94 4.20
C VAL A 185 -7.09 -14.18 5.71
N GLY A 186 -6.08 -13.66 6.40
CA GLY A 186 -5.95 -13.79 7.85
C GLY A 186 -7.12 -13.17 8.62
N VAL A 187 -7.59 -12.00 8.20
CA VAL A 187 -8.75 -11.32 8.80
C VAL A 187 -10.04 -12.09 8.54
N VAL A 188 -10.27 -12.56 7.31
CA VAL A 188 -11.49 -13.33 6.96
C VAL A 188 -11.54 -14.65 7.72
N LEU A 189 -10.43 -15.39 7.80
CA LEU A 189 -10.36 -16.64 8.58
C LEU A 189 -10.57 -16.38 10.07
N ALA A 190 -9.94 -15.33 10.62
CA ALA A 190 -10.12 -14.97 12.02
C ALA A 190 -11.57 -14.56 12.34
N ASP A 191 -12.22 -13.82 11.45
CA ASP A 191 -13.59 -13.33 11.62
C ASP A 191 -14.65 -14.44 11.51
N THR A 192 -14.37 -15.48 10.72
CA THR A 192 -15.30 -16.62 10.51
C THR A 192 -15.15 -17.75 11.53
N ASP A 193 -13.99 -17.85 12.19
CA ASP A 193 -13.69 -18.94 13.16
C ASP A 193 -13.59 -18.41 14.60
N LYS A 194 -12.41 -17.90 15.01
CA LYS A 194 -12.06 -17.67 16.43
C LYS A 194 -12.42 -16.31 16.98
N TYR A 195 -12.54 -15.30 16.12
CA TYR A 195 -12.63 -13.90 16.53
C TYR A 195 -13.70 -13.13 15.75
N PRO A 196 -14.99 -13.51 15.88
CA PRO A 196 -16.06 -12.89 15.10
C PRO A 196 -16.22 -11.39 15.36
N GLY A 197 -16.59 -10.67 14.30
CA GLY A 197 -16.88 -9.24 14.28
C GLY A 197 -15.65 -8.33 14.22
N ILE A 198 -14.45 -8.82 13.88
CA ILE A 198 -13.27 -8.00 13.59
C ILE A 198 -13.60 -7.00 12.48
N VAL A 199 -14.19 -7.49 11.39
CA VAL A 199 -14.51 -6.64 10.23
C VAL A 199 -15.59 -5.62 10.59
N SER A 200 -16.67 -6.06 11.25
CA SER A 200 -17.73 -5.18 11.77
C SER A 200 -17.16 -4.06 12.64
N ARG A 201 -16.25 -4.38 13.57
CA ARG A 201 -15.58 -3.37 14.42
C ARG A 201 -14.73 -2.38 13.63
N MET A 202 -14.09 -2.81 12.55
CA MET A 202 -13.31 -1.92 11.68
C MET A 202 -14.18 -1.01 10.81
N ILE A 203 -15.44 -1.35 10.57
CA ILE A 203 -16.40 -0.52 9.85
C ILE A 203 -17.16 0.38 10.83
N ASN A 204 -17.87 -0.24 11.76
CA ASN A 204 -18.86 0.39 12.64
C ASN A 204 -18.27 0.92 13.96
N GLY A 205 -17.12 0.39 14.40
CA GLY A 205 -16.51 0.73 15.68
C GLY A 205 -17.01 -0.03 16.89
N LYS A 206 -18.12 -0.75 16.72
CA LYS A 206 -18.74 -1.64 17.71
C LYS A 206 -18.79 -3.05 17.12
N LYS A 207 -18.99 -4.06 17.98
CA LYS A 207 -19.25 -5.43 17.51
C LYS A 207 -20.51 -5.43 16.65
#